data_AF-A0A351X4I1-F1
#
_entry.id   AF-A0A351X4I1-F1
#
_cell.length_a   1.000
_cell.length_b   1.000
_cell.length_c   1.000
_cell.angle_alpha   90.00
_cell.angle_beta   90.00
_cell.angle_gamma   90.00
#
_symmetry.space_group_name_H-M   'P 1'
#
loop_
_entity.id
_entity.type
_entity.pdbx_description
1 polymer ?
#
loop_
_entity_poly.entity_id
_entity_poly.type
_entity_poly.pdbx_seq_one_letter_code
_entity_poly.pdbx_strand_id
1 'polypeptide(L)'
;MFQLQHPQIRPVTTAHLAQTMTLLNQTVDELYEQIQKELTNPALELVEEHRCPTCHRVMPNGGMCPVCSRPSTQAGDEPVVFVSPREDFYPSSSGSAENIPDEPLSPAVEDLPTYVLRQIVSDLEADDRKIAAYLLTHLDEDGFLTVPLNDVARYFHVLPSQVEQIKKVIQRADPLGVGSYTPQEALLVQLDVLSETRYVPALSGAIVR
;
A
#
# COMPACT_ATOMS: atom_id res chain seq x y z
N MET A 1 23.10 59.55 43.05
CA MET A 1 22.54 58.33 42.42
C MET A 1 23.70 57.46 41.97
N PHE A 2 23.90 56.29 42.58
CA PHE A 2 24.93 55.34 42.14
C PHE A 2 24.33 54.42 41.06
N GLN A 3 24.91 54.41 39.86
CA GLN A 3 24.59 53.45 38.81
C GLN A 3 25.34 52.14 39.09
N LEU A 4 24.59 51.08 39.41
CA LEU A 4 25.12 49.72 39.50
C LEU A 4 25.08 49.07 38.12
N GLN A 5 26.25 48.89 37.50
CA GLN A 5 26.37 48.12 36.26
C GLN A 5 26.19 46.63 36.57
N HIS A 6 25.17 46.01 35.98
CA HIS A 6 24.96 44.57 36.04
C HIS A 6 25.54 43.93 34.78
N PRO A 7 26.55 43.05 34.88
CA PRO A 7 27.04 42.32 33.72
C PRO A 7 25.98 41.32 33.24
N GLN A 8 25.43 41.54 32.04
CA GLN A 8 24.62 40.56 31.34
C GLN A 8 25.52 39.61 30.54
N ILE A 9 25.55 38.34 30.93
CA ILE A 9 26.17 37.29 30.13
C ILE A 9 25.22 36.98 28.97
N ARG A 10 25.60 37.36 27.76
CA ARG A 10 24.92 36.93 26.53
C ARG A 10 25.59 35.65 26.03
N PRO A 11 24.93 34.48 26.08
CA PRO A 11 25.48 33.29 25.47
C PRO A 11 25.52 33.51 23.95
N VAL A 12 26.72 33.62 23.39
CA VAL A 12 26.91 33.66 21.94
C VAL A 12 26.79 32.22 21.46
N THR A 13 25.73 31.93 20.69
CA THR A 13 25.61 30.64 20.02
C THR A 13 26.76 30.53 19.01
N THR A 14 27.62 29.53 19.17
CA THR A 14 28.70 29.29 18.23
C THR A 14 28.11 28.83 16.90
N ALA A 15 28.76 29.15 15.78
CA ALA A 15 28.30 28.74 14.44
C ALA A 15 28.03 27.23 14.36
N HIS A 16 28.85 26.42 15.05
CA HIS A 16 28.68 24.98 15.17
C HIS A 16 27.36 24.60 15.87
N LEU A 17 26.97 25.31 16.93
CA LEU A 17 25.74 25.04 17.67
C LEU A 17 24.50 25.47 16.87
N ALA A 18 24.59 26.57 16.12
CA ALA A 18 23.52 26.98 15.21
C ALA A 18 23.30 25.96 14.08
N GLN A 19 24.39 25.42 13.51
CA GLN A 19 24.33 24.46 12.43
C GLN A 19 23.82 23.07 12.86
N THR A 20 24.16 22.61 14.07
CA THR A 20 23.63 21.34 14.59
C THR A 20 22.15 21.45 14.95
N MET A 21 21.71 22.59 15.48
CA MET A 21 20.29 22.84 15.77
C MET A 21 19.43 22.88 14.50
N THR A 22 19.96 23.35 13.37
CA THR A 22 19.22 23.32 12.10
C THR A 22 19.04 21.91 11.56
N LEU A 23 20.08 21.06 11.64
CA LEU A 23 20.00 19.67 11.18
C LEU A 23 19.01 18.84 12.01
N LEU A 24 18.95 19.07 13.32
CA LEU A 24 18.06 18.33 14.22
C LEU A 24 16.57 18.70 14.08
N ASN A 25 16.27 19.83 13.43
CA ASN A 25 14.90 20.29 13.19
C ASN A 25 14.39 20.01 11.77
N GLN A 26 15.20 19.41 10.89
CA GLN A 26 14.82 19.07 9.53
C GLN A 26 13.95 17.80 9.50
N THR A 27 13.06 17.73 8.50
CA THR A 27 12.38 16.48 8.16
C THR A 27 13.37 15.48 7.53
N VAL A 28 12.99 14.20 7.48
CA VAL A 28 13.85 13.14 6.95
C VAL A 28 14.28 13.43 5.51
N ASP A 29 13.36 13.90 4.66
CA ASP A 29 13.65 14.20 3.25
C ASP A 29 14.61 15.39 3.09
N GLU A 30 14.40 16.46 3.85
CA GLU A 30 15.30 17.64 3.85
C GLU A 30 16.72 17.28 4.30
N LEU A 31 16.83 16.38 5.29
CA LEU A 31 18.11 15.89 5.78
C LEU A 31 18.83 15.03 4.73
N TYR A 32 18.09 14.20 3.98
CA TYR A 32 18.65 13.44 2.86
C TYR A 32 19.15 14.35 1.73
N GLU A 33 18.38 15.38 1.35
CA GLU A 33 18.81 16.35 0.34
C GLU A 33 20.08 17.09 0.79
N GLN A 34 20.15 17.46 2.06
CA GLN A 34 21.33 18.08 2.66
C GLN A 34 22.56 17.16 2.60
N ILE A 35 22.41 15.86 2.93
CA ILE A 35 23.49 14.87 2.83
C ILE A 35 23.96 14.72 1.38
N GLN A 36 23.03 14.62 0.42
CA GLN A 36 23.34 14.50 -1.01
C GLN A 36 24.12 15.72 -1.54
N LYS A 37 23.77 16.92 -1.09
CA LYS A 37 24.49 18.14 -1.45
C LYS A 37 25.95 18.09 -1.00
N GLU A 38 26.22 17.63 0.23
CA GLU A 38 27.57 17.53 0.76
C GLU A 38 28.41 16.43 0.08
N LEU A 39 27.76 15.37 -0.45
CA LEU A 39 28.41 14.33 -1.27
C LEU A 39 28.93 14.83 -2.62
N THR A 40 28.63 16.08 -3.02
CA THR A 40 29.29 16.72 -4.18
C THR A 40 30.80 16.87 -3.96
N ASN A 41 31.27 16.78 -2.71
CA ASN A 41 32.69 16.77 -2.39
C ASN A 41 33.35 15.45 -2.81
N PRO A 42 34.32 15.45 -3.76
CA PRO A 42 34.97 14.22 -4.24
C PRO A 42 35.82 13.49 -3.18
N ALA A 43 36.00 14.07 -1.99
CA ALA A 43 36.66 13.41 -0.86
C ALA A 43 35.69 12.58 0.02
N LEU A 44 34.38 12.64 -0.23
CA LEU A 44 33.36 11.92 0.54
C LEU A 44 32.78 10.77 -0.29
N GLU A 45 32.61 9.61 0.34
CA GLU A 45 32.00 8.42 -0.23
C GLU A 45 30.95 7.90 0.76
N LEU A 46 29.78 7.52 0.26
CA LEU A 46 28.72 6.97 1.09
C LEU A 46 29.01 5.50 1.35
N VAL A 47 29.32 5.15 2.61
CA VAL A 47 29.56 3.76 3.02
C VAL A 47 28.30 3.24 3.69
N GLU A 48 27.61 2.31 3.02
CA GLU A 48 26.44 1.63 3.57
C GLU A 48 26.89 0.56 4.58
N GLU A 49 27.10 0.97 5.83
CA GLU A 49 27.39 0.05 6.92
C GLU A 49 26.10 -0.53 7.51
N HIS A 50 25.88 -1.83 7.35
CA HIS A 50 24.82 -2.52 8.08
C HIS A 50 25.16 -2.57 9.58
N ARG A 51 24.33 -1.94 10.42
CA ARG A 51 24.50 -1.95 11.88
C ARG A 51 23.38 -2.71 12.54
N CYS A 52 23.70 -3.46 13.59
CA CYS A 52 22.68 -4.12 14.40
C CYS A 52 21.75 -3.07 15.07
N PRO A 53 20.42 -3.20 14.98
CA PRO A 53 19.48 -2.22 15.56
C PRO A 53 19.50 -2.18 17.10
N THR A 54 20.00 -3.25 17.75
CA THR A 54 20.04 -3.34 19.22
C THR A 54 21.37 -2.87 19.81
N CYS A 55 22.51 -3.22 19.21
CA CYS A 55 23.84 -2.89 19.77
C CYS A 55 24.73 -2.04 18.85
N HIS A 56 24.22 -1.59 17.70
CA HIS A 56 24.90 -0.72 16.72
C HIS A 56 26.26 -1.22 16.20
N ARG A 57 26.56 -2.51 16.35
CA ARG A 57 27.77 -3.14 15.83
C ARG A 57 27.67 -3.27 14.31
N VAL A 58 28.74 -2.91 13.60
CA VAL A 58 28.88 -3.08 12.15
C VAL A 58 28.89 -4.56 11.79
N MET A 59 28.06 -4.95 10.83
CA MET A 59 27.86 -6.31 10.36
C MET A 59 28.39 -6.41 8.92
N PRO A 60 29.54 -7.07 8.69
CA PRO A 60 30.20 -7.04 7.38
C PRO A 60 29.41 -7.72 6.24
N ASN A 61 28.47 -8.63 6.54
CA ASN A 61 27.76 -9.44 5.53
C ASN A 61 26.22 -9.45 5.73
N GLY A 62 25.62 -8.44 6.39
CA GLY A 62 24.16 -8.38 6.58
C GLY A 62 23.54 -9.52 7.41
N GLY A 63 24.35 -10.34 8.07
CA GLY A 63 23.88 -11.49 8.86
C GLY A 63 23.39 -11.14 10.26
N MET A 64 22.93 -12.15 11.00
CA MET A 64 22.47 -11.99 12.39
C MET A 64 23.59 -11.48 13.31
N CYS A 65 23.28 -10.55 14.22
CA CYS A 65 24.29 -10.01 15.14
C CYS A 65 24.77 -11.09 16.13
N PRO A 66 26.07 -11.41 16.22
CA PRO A 66 26.58 -12.51 17.05
C PRO A 66 26.41 -12.29 18.57
N VAL A 67 25.95 -11.11 18.98
CA VAL A 67 25.73 -10.74 20.38
C VAL A 67 24.23 -10.64 20.68
N CYS A 68 23.45 -9.92 19.86
CA CYS A 68 22.02 -9.68 20.10
C CYS A 68 21.11 -10.82 19.64
N SER A 69 21.55 -11.63 18.67
CA SER A 69 20.78 -12.79 18.21
C SER A 69 20.98 -14.06 19.05
N ARG A 70 21.87 -14.00 20.05
CA ARG A 70 22.04 -15.11 20.99
C ARG A 70 20.91 -15.05 22.02
N PRO A 71 20.10 -16.12 22.18
CA PRO A 71 19.08 -16.17 23.22
C PRO A 71 19.74 -16.10 24.60
N SER A 72 19.27 -15.20 25.46
CA SER A 72 19.77 -15.02 26.83
C SER A 72 19.45 -16.22 27.73
N THR A 73 18.51 -17.08 27.34
CA THR A 73 17.96 -18.15 28.18
C THR A 73 17.70 -19.41 27.35
N GLN A 74 18.10 -20.58 27.85
CA GLN A 74 17.82 -21.88 27.20
C GLN A 74 16.39 -22.41 27.45
N ALA A 75 15.54 -21.65 28.15
CA ALA A 75 14.17 -22.03 28.45
C ALA A 75 13.25 -21.61 27.29
N GLY A 76 12.70 -22.59 26.57
CA GLY A 76 11.89 -22.39 25.36
C GLY A 76 10.46 -21.87 25.59
N ASP A 77 10.27 -20.98 26.56
CA ASP A 77 8.93 -20.50 26.98
C ASP A 77 8.75 -18.97 26.86
N GLU A 78 9.68 -18.27 26.20
CA GLU A 78 9.50 -16.86 25.85
C GLU A 78 8.93 -16.71 24.43
N PRO A 79 7.88 -15.89 24.24
CA PRO A 79 7.33 -15.63 22.91
C PRO A 79 8.37 -14.92 22.05
N VAL A 80 8.68 -15.48 20.88
CA VAL A 80 9.60 -14.88 19.92
C VAL A 80 8.95 -13.62 19.33
N VAL A 81 9.39 -12.46 19.79
CA VAL A 81 8.98 -11.16 19.24
C VAL A 81 9.90 -10.81 18.08
N PHE A 82 9.39 -10.91 16.85
CA PHE A 82 10.09 -10.43 15.66
C PHE A 82 10.02 -8.90 15.61
N VAL A 83 11.14 -8.24 15.91
CA VAL A 83 11.24 -6.77 15.91
C VAL A 83 11.65 -6.23 14.52
N SER A 84 12.10 -7.09 13.61
CA SER A 84 12.46 -6.68 12.24
C SER A 84 11.35 -6.95 11.22
N PRO A 85 11.22 -6.10 10.18
CA PRO A 85 10.40 -6.38 9.00
C PRO A 85 10.75 -7.74 8.40
N ARG A 86 9.76 -8.40 7.79
CA ARG A 86 9.88 -9.78 7.27
C ARG A 86 10.87 -9.93 6.11
N GLU A 87 11.40 -8.83 5.59
CA GLU A 87 12.28 -8.78 4.42
C GLU A 87 13.68 -9.37 4.67
N ASP A 88 14.18 -9.38 5.90
CA ASP A 88 15.50 -9.95 6.26
C ASP A 88 15.50 -11.48 6.44
N PHE A 89 14.35 -12.15 6.26
CA PHE A 89 14.15 -13.54 6.69
C PHE A 89 14.16 -14.60 5.57
N TYR A 90 14.85 -14.34 4.45
CA TYR A 90 15.16 -15.38 3.47
C TYR A 90 16.50 -16.03 3.81
N PRO A 91 16.53 -17.20 4.49
CA PRO A 91 17.77 -17.97 4.57
C PRO A 91 18.12 -18.37 3.14
N SER A 92 19.30 -17.96 2.68
CA SER A 92 19.88 -18.48 1.43
C SER A 92 20.00 -19.99 1.56
N SER A 93 19.01 -20.70 1.01
CA SER A 93 19.01 -22.15 1.01
C SER A 93 20.24 -22.59 0.23
N SER A 94 21.08 -23.42 0.83
CA SER A 94 22.22 -24.08 0.20
C SER A 94 21.74 -25.11 -0.83
N GLY A 95 21.13 -24.63 -1.91
CA GLY A 95 20.69 -25.39 -3.07
C GLY A 95 21.10 -24.60 -4.29
N SER A 96 21.99 -25.17 -5.08
CA SER A 96 22.44 -24.71 -6.40
C SER A 96 21.30 -24.12 -7.24
N ALA A 97 21.26 -22.80 -7.37
CA ALA A 97 20.52 -22.08 -8.38
C ALA A 97 21.48 -21.06 -8.99
N GLU A 98 21.85 -21.30 -10.23
CA GLU A 98 22.61 -20.38 -11.07
C GLU A 98 21.83 -19.04 -11.15
N ASN A 99 22.49 -17.93 -10.78
CA ASN A 99 22.17 -16.55 -11.12
C ASN A 99 20.70 -16.26 -11.51
N ILE A 100 19.77 -16.32 -10.56
CA ILE A 100 18.55 -15.53 -10.63
C ILE A 100 18.86 -14.29 -9.79
N PRO A 101 19.04 -13.10 -10.39
CA PRO A 101 19.11 -11.87 -9.61
C PRO A 101 17.94 -11.86 -8.63
N ASP A 102 18.20 -11.51 -7.37
CA ASP A 102 17.20 -11.18 -6.37
C ASP A 102 16.41 -9.94 -6.84
N GLU A 103 15.63 -10.07 -7.92
CA GLU A 103 14.58 -9.11 -8.21
C GLU A 103 13.53 -9.32 -7.13
N PRO A 104 13.25 -8.29 -6.31
CA PRO A 104 12.14 -8.37 -5.38
C PRO A 104 10.90 -8.70 -6.21
N LEU A 105 10.34 -9.89 -5.98
CA LEU A 105 9.06 -10.29 -6.55
C LEU A 105 8.05 -9.27 -6.02
N SER A 106 7.83 -8.20 -6.77
CA SER A 106 6.90 -7.15 -6.39
C SER A 106 5.55 -7.84 -6.21
N PRO A 107 4.85 -7.64 -5.07
CA PRO A 107 3.50 -8.19 -4.94
C PRO A 107 2.72 -7.66 -6.15
N ALA A 108 2.21 -8.58 -6.98
CA ALA A 108 1.42 -8.19 -8.13
C ALA A 108 0.21 -7.44 -7.60
N VAL A 109 0.21 -6.11 -7.75
CA VAL A 109 -0.93 -5.27 -7.42
C VAL A 109 -1.97 -5.58 -8.48
N GLU A 110 -2.90 -6.49 -8.15
CA GLU A 110 -3.96 -6.87 -9.06
C GLU A 110 -4.98 -5.73 -9.11
N ASP A 111 -5.19 -5.21 -10.31
CA ASP A 111 -6.12 -4.10 -10.56
C ASP A 111 -7.58 -4.56 -10.38
N LEU A 112 -8.45 -3.67 -9.89
CA LEU A 112 -9.85 -3.98 -9.58
C LEU A 112 -10.62 -4.59 -10.78
N PRO A 113 -10.53 -4.03 -12.00
CA PRO A 113 -11.12 -4.63 -13.19
C PRO A 113 -10.64 -6.06 -13.44
N THR A 114 -9.36 -6.34 -13.22
CA THR A 114 -8.78 -7.67 -13.43
C THR A 114 -9.29 -8.66 -12.39
N TYR A 115 -9.32 -8.22 -11.13
CA TYR A 115 -9.84 -9.00 -10.01
C TYR A 115 -11.31 -9.39 -10.20
N VAL A 116 -12.16 -8.42 -10.53
CA VAL A 116 -13.61 -8.64 -10.75
C VAL A 116 -13.84 -9.51 -11.99
N LEU A 117 -13.12 -9.26 -13.09
CA LEU A 117 -13.25 -10.07 -14.29
C LEU A 117 -12.95 -11.54 -14.01
N ARG A 118 -11.89 -11.84 -13.26
CA ARG A 118 -11.53 -13.21 -12.88
C ARG A 118 -12.66 -13.94 -12.15
N GLN A 119 -13.44 -13.24 -11.33
CA GLN A 119 -14.55 -13.82 -10.58
C GLN A 119 -15.73 -14.18 -11.49
N ILE A 120 -16.11 -13.27 -12.40
CA ILE A 120 -17.32 -13.40 -13.22
C ILE A 120 -17.11 -14.20 -14.51
N VAL A 121 -15.87 -14.46 -14.92
CA VAL A 121 -15.58 -15.18 -16.17
C VAL A 121 -16.27 -16.54 -16.27
N SER A 122 -16.47 -17.23 -15.14
CA SER A 122 -17.15 -18.53 -15.08
C SER A 122 -18.66 -18.43 -15.35
N ASP A 123 -19.27 -17.28 -15.06
CA ASP A 123 -20.72 -17.06 -15.15
C ASP A 123 -21.13 -16.45 -16.49
N LEU A 124 -20.16 -16.06 -17.34
CA LEU A 124 -20.38 -15.38 -18.61
C LEU A 124 -20.00 -16.23 -19.83
N GLU A 125 -20.82 -16.15 -20.88
CA GLU A 125 -20.51 -16.70 -22.20
C GLU A 125 -19.32 -15.98 -22.86
N ALA A 126 -18.71 -16.61 -23.87
CA ALA A 126 -17.50 -16.10 -24.51
C ALA A 126 -17.66 -14.69 -25.11
N ASP A 127 -18.85 -14.37 -25.64
CA ASP A 127 -19.14 -13.05 -26.21
C ASP A 127 -19.44 -12.00 -25.13
N ASP A 128 -20.11 -12.40 -24.04
CA ASP A 128 -20.41 -11.53 -22.91
C ASP A 128 -19.16 -11.10 -22.14
N ARG A 129 -18.12 -11.95 -22.10
CA ARG A 129 -16.83 -11.64 -21.46
C ARG A 129 -16.18 -10.39 -22.03
N LYS A 130 -16.31 -10.15 -23.34
CA LYS A 130 -15.74 -8.95 -24.00
C LYS A 130 -16.48 -7.68 -23.56
N ILE A 131 -17.80 -7.77 -23.43
CA ILE A 131 -18.64 -6.67 -22.97
C ILE A 131 -18.36 -6.39 -21.49
N ALA A 132 -18.24 -7.43 -20.67
CA ALA A 132 -17.89 -7.30 -19.25
C ALA A 132 -16.51 -6.64 -19.05
N ALA A 133 -15.49 -7.08 -19.78
CA ALA A 133 -14.17 -6.46 -19.74
C ALA A 133 -14.24 -4.97 -20.12
N TYR A 134 -15.02 -4.61 -21.15
CA TYR A 134 -15.20 -3.22 -21.55
C TYR A 134 -15.90 -2.36 -20.48
N LEU A 135 -16.92 -2.91 -19.81
CA LEU A 135 -17.57 -2.23 -18.68
C LEU A 135 -16.60 -2.01 -17.53
N LEU A 136 -15.79 -3.02 -17.19
CA LEU A 136 -14.83 -2.95 -16.09
C LEU A 136 -13.68 -1.97 -16.37
N THR A 137 -13.29 -1.76 -17.63
CA THR A 137 -12.30 -0.73 -17.98
C THR A 137 -12.82 0.71 -17.85
N HIS A 138 -14.14 0.88 -17.75
CA HIS A 138 -14.81 2.18 -17.62
C HIS A 138 -15.31 2.46 -16.19
N LEU A 139 -14.70 1.79 -15.21
CA LEU A 139 -14.89 2.10 -13.80
C LEU A 139 -14.04 3.30 -13.41
N ASP A 140 -14.56 4.15 -12.53
CA ASP A 140 -13.78 5.17 -11.83
C ASP A 140 -12.97 4.58 -10.65
N GLU A 141 -12.22 5.43 -9.94
CA GLU A 141 -11.42 5.03 -8.78
C GLU A 141 -12.27 4.45 -7.63
N ASP A 142 -13.56 4.82 -7.57
CA ASP A 142 -14.53 4.34 -6.58
C ASP A 142 -15.26 3.07 -7.04
N GLY A 143 -15.06 2.61 -8.28
CA GLY A 143 -15.67 1.41 -8.84
C GLY A 143 -17.08 1.60 -9.44
N PHE A 144 -17.45 2.83 -9.81
CA PHE A 144 -18.70 3.17 -10.50
C PHE A 144 -18.53 3.29 -12.02
N LEU A 145 -19.59 2.94 -12.76
CA LEU A 145 -19.59 3.05 -14.22
C LEU A 145 -19.71 4.50 -14.68
N THR A 146 -18.80 4.90 -15.56
CA THR A 146 -18.81 6.24 -16.18
C THR A 146 -19.54 6.29 -17.52
N VAL A 147 -19.80 5.13 -18.14
CA VAL A 147 -20.35 5.00 -19.50
C VAL A 147 -21.79 4.48 -19.46
N PRO A 148 -22.73 5.09 -20.22
CA PRO A 148 -24.12 4.61 -20.28
C PRO A 148 -24.25 3.28 -21.05
N LEU A 149 -25.10 2.37 -20.55
CA LEU A 149 -25.29 1.03 -21.14
C LEU A 149 -25.73 1.06 -22.61
N ASN A 150 -26.48 2.10 -23.01
CA ASN A 150 -26.94 2.27 -24.39
C ASN A 150 -25.78 2.46 -25.37
N ASP A 151 -24.71 3.15 -24.96
CA ASP A 151 -23.55 3.37 -25.82
C ASP A 151 -22.71 2.11 -25.93
N VAL A 152 -22.60 1.35 -24.84
CA VAL A 152 -21.97 0.02 -24.83
C VAL A 152 -22.73 -0.94 -25.76
N ALA A 153 -24.06 -0.97 -25.67
CA ALA A 153 -24.90 -1.81 -26.51
C ALA A 153 -24.75 -1.47 -28.01
N ARG A 154 -24.67 -0.18 -28.35
CA ARG A 154 -24.42 0.29 -29.72
C ARG A 154 -23.04 -0.10 -30.21
N TYR A 155 -22.01 0.02 -29.38
CA TYR A 155 -20.63 -0.32 -29.73
C TYR A 155 -20.46 -1.81 -30.05
N PHE A 156 -21.07 -2.68 -29.25
CA PHE A 156 -21.01 -4.14 -29.46
C PHE A 156 -22.11 -4.68 -30.38
N HIS A 157 -23.02 -3.83 -30.88
CA HIS A 157 -24.17 -4.23 -31.69
C HIS A 157 -25.07 -5.30 -31.02
N VAL A 158 -25.26 -5.17 -29.70
CA VAL A 158 -26.10 -6.07 -28.89
C VAL A 158 -27.32 -5.35 -28.35
N LEU A 159 -28.27 -6.10 -27.79
CA LEU A 159 -29.44 -5.52 -27.14
C LEU A 159 -29.05 -4.89 -25.79
N PRO A 160 -29.66 -3.76 -25.40
CA PRO A 160 -29.39 -3.13 -24.11
C PRO A 160 -29.73 -4.06 -22.93
N SER A 161 -30.73 -4.93 -23.09
CA SER A 161 -31.10 -5.94 -22.09
C SER A 161 -29.99 -6.93 -21.79
N GLN A 162 -29.15 -7.26 -22.78
CA GLN A 162 -28.00 -8.16 -22.60
C GLN A 162 -26.91 -7.47 -21.76
N VAL A 163 -26.62 -6.20 -22.07
CA VAL A 163 -25.66 -5.40 -21.29
C VAL A 163 -26.14 -5.22 -19.84
N GLU A 164 -27.44 -5.01 -19.63
CA GLU A 164 -28.03 -4.95 -18.28
C GLU A 164 -27.88 -6.27 -17.50
N GLN A 165 -28.01 -7.42 -18.17
CA GLN A 165 -27.78 -8.73 -17.53
C GLN A 165 -26.32 -8.88 -17.11
N ILE A 166 -25.38 -8.51 -17.97
CA ILE A 166 -23.94 -8.55 -17.67
C ILE A 166 -23.62 -7.60 -16.51
N LYS A 167 -24.18 -6.39 -16.49
CA LYS A 167 -24.03 -5.45 -15.38
C LYS A 167 -24.49 -6.07 -14.05
N LYS A 168 -25.62 -6.77 -14.03
CA LYS A 168 -26.12 -7.43 -12.81
C LYS A 168 -25.19 -8.53 -12.32
N VAL A 169 -24.54 -9.27 -13.22
CA VAL A 169 -23.52 -10.27 -12.86
C VAL A 169 -22.31 -9.57 -12.23
N ILE A 170 -21.82 -8.48 -12.85
CA ILE A 170 -20.72 -7.66 -12.31
C ILE A 170 -21.06 -7.14 -10.91
N GLN A 171 -22.27 -6.59 -10.71
CA GLN A 171 -22.71 -6.03 -9.43
C GLN A 171 -22.78 -7.05 -8.28
N ARG A 172 -22.87 -8.35 -8.60
CA ARG A 172 -22.87 -9.45 -7.62
C ARG A 172 -21.47 -9.99 -7.32
N ALA A 173 -20.44 -9.52 -8.02
CA ALA A 173 -19.05 -9.84 -7.74
C ALA A 173 -18.58 -9.18 -6.43
N ASP A 174 -17.39 -9.54 -5.97
CA ASP A 174 -16.75 -8.91 -4.82
C ASP A 174 -15.75 -7.85 -5.34
N PRO A 175 -15.92 -6.56 -5.02
CA PRO A 175 -16.83 -5.98 -4.01
C PRO A 175 -18.29 -5.80 -4.49
N LEU A 176 -19.24 -6.15 -3.60
CA LEU A 176 -20.68 -6.07 -3.90
C LEU A 176 -21.13 -4.66 -4.27
N GLY A 177 -21.80 -4.54 -5.41
CA GLY A 177 -22.28 -3.26 -5.95
C GLY A 177 -21.30 -2.58 -6.92
N VAL A 178 -20.13 -3.17 -7.20
CA VAL A 178 -19.20 -2.70 -8.23
C VAL A 178 -19.88 -2.60 -9.59
N GLY A 179 -19.57 -1.56 -10.37
CA GLY A 179 -20.19 -1.32 -11.66
C GLY A 179 -21.61 -0.73 -11.57
N SER A 180 -22.00 -0.17 -10.43
CA SER A 180 -23.20 0.68 -10.31
C SER A 180 -22.92 2.10 -10.83
N TYR A 181 -23.95 2.89 -11.12
CA TYR A 181 -23.75 4.32 -11.50
C TYR A 181 -23.63 5.24 -10.30
N THR A 182 -24.28 4.88 -9.19
CA THR A 182 -24.30 5.70 -7.99
C THR A 182 -24.20 4.85 -6.73
N PRO A 183 -23.81 5.45 -5.60
CA PRO A 183 -23.83 4.77 -4.30
C PRO A 183 -25.21 4.26 -3.91
N GLN A 184 -26.30 4.96 -4.30
CA GLN A 184 -27.66 4.49 -4.02
C GLN A 184 -27.93 3.17 -4.75
N GLU A 185 -27.55 3.06 -6.02
CA GLU A 185 -27.71 1.82 -6.78
C GLU A 185 -26.87 0.68 -6.17
N ALA A 186 -25.62 0.95 -5.80
CA ALA A 186 -24.77 -0.04 -5.15
C ALA A 186 -25.36 -0.54 -3.82
N LEU A 187 -25.89 0.36 -2.99
CA LEU A 187 -26.57 0.01 -1.73
C LEU A 187 -27.84 -0.83 -1.97
N LEU A 188 -28.62 -0.53 -3.02
CA LEU A 188 -29.79 -1.33 -3.36
C LEU A 188 -29.41 -2.77 -3.75
N VAL A 189 -28.34 -2.95 -4.52
CA VAL A 189 -27.79 -4.27 -4.85
C VAL A 189 -27.33 -5.00 -3.59
N GLN A 190 -26.61 -4.31 -2.70
CA GLN A 190 -26.14 -4.89 -1.44
C GLN A 190 -27.31 -5.34 -0.55
N LEU A 191 -28.38 -4.55 -0.46
CA LEU A 191 -29.59 -4.92 0.26
C LEU A 191 -30.30 -6.13 -0.35
N ASP A 192 -30.35 -6.23 -1.69
CA ASP A 192 -30.92 -7.37 -2.40
C ASP A 192 -30.17 -8.67 -2.03
N VAL A 193 -28.85 -8.67 -2.15
CA VAL A 193 -27.99 -9.82 -1.79
C VAL A 193 -28.08 -10.15 -0.29
N LEU A 194 -28.13 -9.13 0.58
CA LEU A 194 -28.30 -9.35 2.03
C LEU A 194 -29.65 -9.98 2.38
N SER A 195 -30.70 -9.66 1.62
CA SER A 195 -32.04 -10.23 1.85
C SER A 195 -32.11 -11.73 1.59
N GLU A 196 -31.20 -12.27 0.78
CA GLU A 196 -31.10 -13.72 0.52
C GLU A 196 -30.55 -14.48 1.73
N THR A 197 -29.73 -13.84 2.57
CA THR A 197 -29.00 -14.50 3.67
C THR A 197 -29.44 -14.05 5.06
N ARG A 198 -29.96 -12.82 5.21
CA ARG A 198 -30.28 -12.19 6.48
C ARG A 198 -31.61 -11.45 6.42
N TYR A 199 -32.19 -11.22 7.59
CA TYR A 199 -33.36 -10.36 7.71
C TYR A 199 -32.99 -8.90 7.46
N VAL A 200 -33.63 -8.28 6.47
CA VAL A 200 -33.51 -6.86 6.13
C VAL A 200 -34.80 -6.13 6.54
N PRO A 201 -34.73 -5.03 7.31
CA PRO A 201 -35.92 -4.25 7.66
C PRO A 201 -36.67 -3.70 6.43
N ALA A 202 -38.00 -3.73 6.47
CA ALA A 202 -38.84 -3.35 5.32
C ALA A 202 -38.64 -1.90 4.84
N LEU A 203 -38.20 -0.98 5.72
CA LEU A 203 -37.96 0.42 5.38
C LEU A 203 -36.56 0.67 4.77
N SER A 204 -35.64 -0.29 4.82
CA SER A 204 -34.26 -0.09 4.36
C SER A 204 -34.20 0.33 2.89
N GLY A 205 -34.94 -0.33 2.00
CA GLY A 205 -34.97 0.04 0.59
C GLY A 205 -35.65 1.38 0.30
N ALA A 206 -36.54 1.85 1.19
CA ALA A 206 -37.20 3.14 1.05
C ALA A 206 -36.32 4.31 1.53
N ILE A 207 -35.34 4.05 2.41
CA ILE A 207 -34.38 5.06 2.89
C ILE A 207 -33.26 5.31 1.87
N VAL A 208 -32.90 4.28 1.10
CA VAL A 208 -31.81 4.36 0.09
C VAL A 208 -32.28 5.01 -1.21
N ARG A 209 -33.59 4.94 -1.54
CA ARG A 209 -34.20 5.56 -2.72
C ARG A 209 -34.51 7.04 -2.49
#